data_AF-A0A7L3V4G9-F1
#
_entry.id   AF-A0A7L3V4G9-F1
#
_cell.length_a   1.000
_cell.length_b   1.000
_cell.length_c   1.000
_cell.angle_alpha   90.00
_cell.angle_beta   90.00
_cell.angle_gamma   90.00
#
_symmetry.space_group_name_H-M   'P 1'
#
loop_
_entity.id
_entity.type
_entity.pdbx_description
1 polymer ?
#
loop_
_entity_poly.entity_id
_entity_poly.type
_entity_poly.pdbx_seq_one_letter_code
_entity_poly.pdbx_strand_id
1 'polypeptide(L)'
;PPAGKAQEALQKRHRVGSLLGRGGFGSVFAATRLSDGAPVAIKRVPRNRVRHWGELPDGSGAPLEIVLQAKVSTGFPGVVQLLEWLELPEHIVMVLERP
;
A
#
# COMPACT_ATOMS: atom_id res chain seq x y z
N PRO A 1 -4.00 -15.50 0.75
CA PRO A 1 -2.84 -16.14 1.41
C PRO A 1 -2.95 -16.00 2.94
N PRO A 2 -2.48 -16.97 3.74
CA PRO A 2 -2.36 -16.73 5.18
C PRO A 2 -1.42 -15.53 5.39
N ALA A 3 -1.85 -14.62 6.24
CA ALA A 3 -1.20 -13.37 6.64
C ALA A 3 0.34 -13.36 6.61
N GLY A 4 0.95 -14.37 7.24
CA GLY A 4 2.40 -14.50 7.34
C GLY A 4 3.08 -14.62 5.97
N LYS A 5 2.48 -15.34 5.02
CA LYS A 5 3.03 -15.50 3.66
C LYS A 5 2.96 -14.18 2.87
N ALA A 6 1.91 -13.39 3.04
CA ALA A 6 1.78 -12.10 2.35
C ALA A 6 2.78 -11.07 2.88
N GLN A 7 2.98 -11.03 4.20
CA GLN A 7 4.00 -10.19 4.82
C GLN A 7 5.42 -10.59 4.40
N GLU A 8 5.72 -11.90 4.39
CA GLU A 8 7.01 -12.42 3.96
C GLU A 8 7.27 -12.11 2.47
N ALA A 9 6.25 -12.25 1.62
CA ALA A 9 6.35 -11.88 0.21
C ALA A 9 6.67 -10.38 0.02
N LEU A 10 6.05 -9.49 0.81
CA LEU A 10 6.35 -8.07 0.75
C LEU A 10 7.81 -7.77 1.13
N GLN A 11 8.32 -8.42 2.19
CA GLN A 11 9.72 -8.28 2.63
C GLN A 11 10.71 -8.84 1.61
N LYS A 12 10.33 -9.88 0.86
CA LYS A 12 11.15 -10.43 -0.24
C LYS A 12 11.16 -9.54 -1.49
N ARG A 13 10.15 -8.69 -1.69
CA ARG A 13 10.06 -7.77 -2.82
C ARG A 13 10.61 -6.37 -2.52
N HIS A 14 10.64 -5.97 -1.25
CA HIS A 14 10.97 -4.60 -0.84
C HIS A 14 11.91 -4.57 0.35
N ARG A 15 12.94 -3.72 0.25
CA ARG A 15 13.75 -3.31 1.40
C ARG A 15 13.09 -2.10 2.05
N VAL A 16 12.53 -2.28 3.25
CA VAL A 16 11.93 -1.19 4.02
C VAL A 16 13.03 -0.34 4.66
N GLY A 17 12.90 0.98 4.56
CA GLY A 17 13.79 1.98 5.13
C GLY A 17 13.15 2.78 6.27
N SER A 18 13.51 4.05 6.37
CA SER A 18 13.08 4.95 7.43
C SER A 18 11.59 5.27 7.39
N LEU A 19 11.04 5.64 8.54
CA LEU A 19 9.70 6.24 8.64
C LEU A 19 9.73 7.63 7.99
N LEU A 20 8.82 7.87 7.05
CA LEU A 20 8.63 9.17 6.40
C LEU A 20 7.60 10.03 7.13
N GLY A 21 6.58 9.39 7.72
CA GLY A 21 5.54 10.10 8.45
C GLY A 21 4.56 9.17 9.15
N ARG A 22 3.93 9.68 10.21
CA ARG A 22 2.91 8.98 10.99
C ARG A 22 1.79 9.93 11.37
N GLY A 23 0.54 9.50 11.24
CA GLY A 23 -0.63 10.32 11.57
C GLY A 23 -1.94 9.53 11.55
N GLY A 24 -3.06 10.24 11.38
CA GLY A 24 -4.41 9.63 11.30
C GLY A 24 -4.52 8.58 10.18
N PHE A 25 -3.75 8.76 9.12
CA PHE A 25 -3.69 7.88 7.95
C PHE A 25 -2.76 6.66 8.12
N GLY A 26 -2.26 6.39 9.33
CA GLY A 26 -1.33 5.29 9.58
C GLY A 26 0.13 5.73 9.56
N SER A 27 1.02 4.83 9.12
CA SER A 27 2.47 5.07 9.05
C SER A 27 2.98 4.84 7.63
N VAL A 28 3.83 5.74 7.15
CA VAL A 28 4.43 5.67 5.81
C VAL A 28 5.92 5.51 5.94
N PHE A 29 6.48 4.50 5.28
CA PHE A 29 7.90 4.18 5.29
C PHE A 29 8.49 4.40 3.89
N ALA A 30 9.72 4.88 3.83
CA ALA A 30 10.52 4.76 2.62
C ALA A 30 10.80 3.28 2.39
N ALA A 31 10.85 2.87 1.13
CA ALA A 31 11.33 1.55 0.76
C ALA A 31 11.95 1.57 -0.64
N THR A 32 12.64 0.49 -0.97
CA THR A 32 13.23 0.23 -2.28
C THR A 32 12.70 -1.08 -2.80
N ARG A 33 12.13 -1.07 -4.01
CA ARG A 33 11.74 -2.30 -4.69
C ARG A 33 12.99 -3.02 -5.19
N LEU A 34 13.09 -4.32 -4.91
CA LEU A 34 14.30 -5.09 -5.16
C LEU A 34 14.47 -5.51 -6.62
N SER A 35 13.40 -5.54 -7.41
CA SER A 35 13.46 -5.97 -8.82
C SER A 35 14.17 -4.98 -9.74
N ASP A 36 14.04 -3.68 -9.46
CA ASP A 36 14.50 -2.58 -10.33
C ASP A 36 15.26 -1.49 -9.55
N GLY A 37 15.33 -1.58 -8.22
CA GLY A 37 15.95 -0.57 -7.36
C GLY A 37 15.08 0.69 -7.18
N ALA A 38 13.84 0.70 -7.67
CA ALA A 38 13.01 1.90 -7.67
C ALA A 38 12.63 2.33 -6.23
N PRO A 39 12.66 3.64 -5.94
CA PRO A 39 12.14 4.17 -4.69
C PRO A 39 10.61 4.01 -4.64
N VAL A 40 10.12 3.50 -3.52
CA VAL A 40 8.68 3.37 -3.23
C VAL A 40 8.38 3.86 -1.82
N ALA A 41 7.10 4.07 -1.53
CA ALA A 41 6.59 4.33 -0.19
C ALA A 41 5.66 3.18 0.23
N ILE A 42 5.85 2.67 1.44
CA ILE A 42 4.97 1.65 2.02
C ILE A 42 4.12 2.29 3.10
N LYS A 43 2.82 2.42 2.82
CA LYS A 43 1.83 2.90 3.78
C LYS A 43 1.19 1.72 4.49
N ARG A 44 1.18 1.76 5.84
CA ARG A 44 0.54 0.77 6.70
C ARG A 44 -0.59 1.43 7.50
N VAL A 45 -1.79 0.91 7.33
CA VAL A 45 -3.00 1.38 8.02
C VAL A 45 -3.50 0.25 8.93
N PRO A 46 -3.58 0.45 10.26
CA PRO A 46 -4.18 -0.53 11.15
C PRO A 46 -5.61 -0.86 10.71
N ARG A 47 -5.97 -2.15 10.64
CA ARG A 47 -7.28 -2.60 10.13
C ARG A 47 -8.43 -1.99 10.94
N ASN A 48 -8.27 -1.89 12.25
CA ASN A 48 -9.26 -1.26 13.15
C ASN A 48 -9.48 0.24 12.92
N ARG A 49 -8.64 0.90 12.11
CA ARG A 49 -8.79 2.31 11.71
C ARG A 49 -9.46 2.47 10.34
N VAL A 50 -9.70 1.39 9.60
CA VAL A 50 -10.40 1.43 8.32
C VAL A 50 -11.90 1.49 8.57
N ARG A 51 -12.50 2.67 8.35
CA ARG A 51 -13.93 2.91 8.58
C ARG A 51 -14.79 2.78 7.33
N HIS A 52 -14.20 3.02 6.17
CA HIS A 52 -14.93 3.06 4.90
C HIS A 52 -14.36 2.02 3.94
N TRP A 53 -15.25 1.21 3.40
CA TRP A 53 -14.97 0.18 2.41
C TRP A 53 -15.77 0.47 1.15
N GLY A 54 -15.28 -0.02 0.02
CA GLY A 54 -15.95 0.00 -1.27
C GLY A 54 -15.50 -1.17 -2.12
N GLU A 55 -15.83 -1.12 -3.41
CA GLU A 55 -15.51 -2.20 -4.35
C GLU A 55 -14.51 -1.72 -5.42
N LEU A 56 -13.56 -2.60 -5.73
CA LEU A 56 -12.69 -2.49 -6.90
C LEU A 56 -13.44 -2.94 -8.18
N PRO A 57 -12.91 -2.64 -9.38
CA PRO A 57 -13.58 -3.01 -10.64
C PRO A 57 -13.81 -4.52 -10.83
N ASP A 58 -13.02 -5.36 -10.16
CA ASP A 58 -13.16 -6.82 -10.16
C ASP A 58 -14.21 -7.34 -9.15
N GLY A 59 -14.92 -6.43 -8.48
CA GLY A 59 -15.93 -6.74 -7.45
C GLY A 59 -15.34 -7.07 -6.08
N SER A 60 -14.01 -7.02 -5.91
CA SER A 60 -13.39 -7.28 -4.61
C SER A 60 -13.57 -6.10 -3.66
N GLY A 61 -13.85 -6.40 -2.39
CA GLY A 61 -13.97 -5.39 -1.34
C GLY A 61 -12.59 -4.86 -0.92
N ALA A 62 -12.45 -3.53 -0.85
CA ALA A 62 -11.22 -2.89 -0.41
C ALA A 62 -11.53 -1.61 0.41
N PRO A 63 -10.59 -1.16 1.25
CA PRO A 63 -10.67 0.15 1.88
C PRO A 63 -10.91 1.26 0.85
N LEU A 64 -11.79 2.22 1.17
CA LEU A 64 -12.17 3.28 0.23
C LEU A 64 -10.95 4.06 -0.28
N GLU A 65 -9.92 4.23 0.54
CA GLU A 65 -8.68 4.87 0.11
C GLU A 65 -8.01 4.12 -1.07
N ILE A 66 -7.99 2.78 -1.03
CA ILE A 66 -7.43 1.95 -2.10
C ILE A 66 -8.30 2.03 -3.34
N VAL A 67 -9.63 1.98 -3.18
CA VAL A 67 -10.58 2.10 -4.30
C VAL A 67 -10.40 3.43 -5.02
N LEU A 68 -10.32 4.54 -4.28
CA LEU A 68 -10.12 5.87 -4.85
C LEU A 68 -8.74 5.99 -5.51
N GLN A 69 -7.69 5.51 -4.85
CA GLN A 69 -6.33 5.57 -5.40
C GLN A 69 -6.21 4.76 -6.68
N ALA A 70 -6.79 3.55 -6.75
CA ALA A 70 -6.78 2.71 -7.94
C ALA A 70 -7.48 3.39 -9.14
N LYS A 71 -8.57 4.13 -8.90
CA LYS A 71 -9.29 4.87 -9.95
C LYS A 71 -8.45 5.98 -10.59
N VAL A 72 -7.54 6.59 -9.84
CA VAL A 72 -6.70 7.70 -10.33
C VAL A 72 -5.28 7.26 -10.70
N SER A 73 -4.88 6.03 -10.36
CA SER A 73 -3.56 5.46 -10.70
C SER A 73 -3.54 4.96 -12.14
N THR A 74 -3.70 5.89 -13.09
CA THR A 74 -3.77 5.62 -14.54
C THR A 74 -2.53 6.10 -15.29
N GLY A 75 -1.41 6.30 -14.58
CA GLY A 75 -0.15 6.79 -15.16
C GLY A 75 -0.04 8.31 -15.30
N PHE A 76 -0.92 9.07 -14.64
CA PHE A 76 -0.89 10.52 -14.68
C PHE A 76 0.27 11.10 -13.82
N PRO A 77 1.17 11.94 -14.37
CA PRO A 77 2.38 12.42 -13.67
C PRO A 77 2.16 13.23 -12.38
N GLY A 78 0.94 13.74 -12.14
CA GLY A 78 0.60 14.51 -10.94
C GLY A 78 -0.02 13.70 -9.80
N VAL A 79 -0.20 12.39 -9.97
CA VAL A 79 -0.85 11.51 -8.99
C VAL A 79 0.12 10.43 -8.57
N VAL A 80 0.27 10.22 -7.26
CA VAL A 80 1.06 9.11 -6.73
C VAL A 80 0.42 7.78 -7.14
N GLN A 81 1.12 7.00 -7.97
CA GLN A 81 0.62 5.70 -8.44
C GLN A 81 0.57 4.64 -7.33
N LEU A 82 -0.55 3.91 -7.24
CA LEU A 82 -0.68 2.67 -6.48
C LEU A 82 -0.07 1.51 -7.26
N LEU A 83 0.97 0.89 -6.71
CA LEU A 83 1.73 -0.16 -7.39
C LEU A 83 1.25 -1.55 -6.98
N GLU A 84 0.96 -1.73 -5.69
CA GLU A 84 0.33 -2.93 -5.14
C GLU A 84 -0.33 -2.61 -3.80
N TRP A 85 -1.25 -3.46 -3.35
CA TRP A 85 -1.79 -3.42 -2.00
C TRP A 85 -2.02 -4.83 -1.47
N LEU A 86 -2.01 -4.94 -0.14
CA LEU A 86 -2.14 -6.21 0.57
C LEU A 86 -3.01 -6.01 1.80
N GLU A 87 -3.90 -6.97 2.04
CA GLU A 87 -4.61 -7.11 3.30
C GLU A 87 -3.89 -8.13 4.20
N LEU A 88 -3.43 -7.65 5.36
CA LEU A 88 -2.90 -8.46 6.46
C LEU A 88 -3.93 -8.45 7.61
N PRO A 89 -3.87 -9.39 8.58
CA PRO A 89 -4.85 -9.46 9.67
C PRO A 89 -4.99 -8.16 10.43
N GLU A 90 -3.85 -7.56 10.79
CA GLU A 90 -3.80 -6.35 11.61
C GLU A 90 -3.68 -5.06 10.80
N HIS A 91 -3.31 -5.16 9.52
CA HIS A 91 -2.93 -3.99 8.72
C HIS A 91 -3.37 -4.12 7.26
N ILE A 92 -3.81 -3.02 6.69
CA ILE A 92 -3.81 -2.80 5.25
C ILE A 92 -2.47 -2.19 4.87
N VAL A 93 -1.86 -2.70 3.82
CA VAL A 93 -0.59 -2.19 3.28
C VAL A 93 -0.78 -1.73 1.85
N MET A 94 -0.28 -0.54 1.52
CA MET A 94 -0.22 0.00 0.17
C MET A 94 1.24 0.26 -0.18
N VAL A 95 1.65 -0.15 -1.38
CA VAL A 95 2.93 0.23 -1.98
C VAL A 95 2.65 1.27 -3.05
N LEU A 96 3.23 2.43 -2.85
CA LEU A 96 3.02 3.63 -3.64
C LEU A 96 4.32 4.01 -4.32
N GLU A 97 4.24 4.68 -5.46
CA GLU A 97 5.43 5.34 -6.01
C GLU A 97 5.97 6.38 -5.04
N ARG A 98 7.27 6.63 -5.12
CA ARG A 98 7.91 7.67 -4.32
C ARG A 98 8.81 8.51 -5.24
N PRO A 99 8.33 9.70 -5.63
CA PRO A 99 9.13 10.68 -6.36
C PRO A 99 10.40 11.10 -5.61
#